data_AF-A0AAD9SZ72-F1
#
_entry.id   AF-A0AAD9SZ72-F1
#
_cell.length_a   1.000
_cell.length_b   1.000
_cell.length_c   1.000
_cell.angle_alpha   90.00
_cell.angle_beta   90.00
_cell.angle_gamma   90.00
#
_symmetry.space_group_name_H-M   'P 1'
#
loop_
_entity.id
_entity.type
_entity.pdbx_description
1 polymer ?
#
loop_
_entity_poly.entity_id
_entity_poly.type
_entity_poly.pdbx_seq_one_letter_code
_entity_poly.pdbx_strand_id
1 'polypeptide(L)'
;MLNTLANHGYIARDGLNISMDDLKVGLENSINLDPTATQTFGAAALLTSTTGNNATFNLDDLDQHKIIEHDGSLSRADFYFGDVNTFQPTIWETVLAFFTNTTIPVSVAKAARSARLAAAEDANAAFNLTTTEARSSAAESALYLVVMADPEVQGETVARTQWVRVLFEQERLPVEEGWVKSEVKLTSAPILAIAGQLLAA
;
A
#
# COMPACT_ATOMS: atom_id res chain seq x y z
N MET A 1 -1.39 0.59 4.99
CA MET A 1 -2.03 -0.69 5.36
C MET A 1 -1.59 -1.18 6.73
N LEU A 2 -0.29 -1.34 7.00
CA LEU A 2 0.16 -1.88 8.30
C LEU A 2 -0.21 -0.98 9.49
N ASN A 3 -0.11 0.35 9.33
CA ASN A 3 -0.63 1.30 10.33
C ASN A 3 -2.12 1.08 10.61
N THR A 4 -2.92 0.80 9.58
CA THR A 4 -4.33 0.43 9.73
C THR A 4 -4.53 -0.83 10.53
N LEU A 5 -3.72 -1.87 10.29
CA LEU A 5 -3.80 -3.10 11.07
C LEU A 5 -3.44 -2.86 12.55
N ALA A 6 -2.41 -2.06 12.83
CA ALA A 6 -2.02 -1.70 14.18
C ALA A 6 -3.12 -0.86 14.88
N ASN A 7 -3.67 0.15 14.20
CA ASN A 7 -4.77 0.99 14.70
C ASN A 7 -6.01 0.16 15.06
N HIS A 8 -6.28 -0.91 14.33
CA HIS A 8 -7.38 -1.83 14.61
C HIS A 8 -7.01 -2.98 15.55
N GLY A 9 -5.73 -3.15 15.89
CA GLY A 9 -5.25 -4.22 16.77
C GLY A 9 -5.20 -5.61 16.13
N TYR A 10 -5.10 -5.69 14.79
CA TYR A 10 -4.84 -6.94 14.08
C TYR A 10 -3.38 -7.38 14.14
N ILE A 11 -2.48 -6.42 14.35
CA ILE A 11 -1.08 -6.62 14.76
C ILE A 11 -0.83 -5.78 16.02
N ALA A 12 0.37 -5.86 16.59
CA ALA A 12 0.74 -5.11 17.80
C ALA A 12 0.43 -3.61 17.64
N ARG A 13 -0.35 -3.04 18.58
CA ARG A 13 -0.84 -1.65 18.51
C ARG A 13 0.26 -0.61 18.68
N ASP A 14 1.32 -0.98 19.35
CA ASP A 14 2.54 -0.17 19.50
C ASP A 14 3.46 -0.29 18.29
N GLY A 15 3.16 -1.16 17.33
CA GLY A 15 3.96 -1.37 16.13
C GLY A 15 5.30 -2.07 16.38
N LEU A 16 5.50 -2.69 17.55
CA LEU A 16 6.80 -3.25 17.95
C LEU A 16 6.84 -4.78 17.82
N ASN A 17 8.04 -5.31 17.52
CA ASN A 17 8.35 -6.75 17.53
C ASN A 17 7.40 -7.64 16.71
N ILE A 18 6.99 -7.18 15.53
CA ILE A 18 6.05 -7.89 14.65
C ILE A 18 6.82 -9.01 13.92
N SER A 19 6.39 -10.26 14.08
CA SER A 19 6.92 -11.38 13.32
C SER A 19 6.20 -11.56 11.98
N MET A 20 6.77 -12.40 11.10
CA MET A 20 6.08 -12.80 9.86
C MET A 20 4.78 -13.57 10.13
N ASP A 21 4.69 -14.32 11.23
CA ASP A 21 3.47 -15.04 11.60
C ASP A 21 2.39 -14.09 12.12
N ASP A 22 2.77 -13.09 12.92
CA ASP A 22 1.87 -12.00 13.32
C ASP A 22 1.32 -11.26 12.10
N LEU A 23 2.18 -10.99 11.12
CA LEU A 23 1.80 -10.31 9.88
C LEU A 23 0.81 -11.15 9.05
N LYS A 24 1.07 -12.46 8.90
CA LYS A 24 0.16 -13.40 8.21
C LYS A 24 -1.21 -13.44 8.86
N VAL A 25 -1.24 -13.64 10.18
CA VAL A 25 -2.49 -13.69 10.95
C VAL A 25 -3.23 -12.35 10.88
N GLY A 26 -2.51 -11.24 11.03
CA GLY A 26 -3.08 -9.90 10.99
C GLY A 26 -3.70 -9.55 9.63
N LEU A 27 -2.99 -9.79 8.53
CA LEU A 27 -3.48 -9.50 7.17
C LEU A 27 -4.59 -10.49 6.73
N GLU A 28 -4.51 -11.76 7.13
CA GLU A 28 -5.58 -12.71 6.88
C GLU A 28 -6.87 -12.33 7.63
N ASN A 29 -6.76 -11.97 8.90
CA ASN A 29 -7.93 -11.61 9.71
C ASN A 29 -8.53 -10.26 9.33
N SER A 30 -7.71 -9.28 8.96
CA SER A 30 -8.15 -7.92 8.62
C SER A 30 -8.71 -7.80 7.21
N ILE A 31 -8.00 -8.31 6.20
CA ILE A 31 -8.32 -8.06 4.78
C ILE A 31 -8.44 -9.36 3.95
N ASN A 32 -8.34 -10.53 4.59
CA ASN A 32 -8.39 -11.83 3.92
C ASN A 32 -7.28 -12.04 2.90
N LEU A 33 -6.08 -11.49 3.17
CA LEU A 33 -4.89 -11.77 2.38
C LEU A 33 -4.35 -13.16 2.69
N ASP A 34 -4.03 -13.92 1.65
CA ASP A 34 -3.43 -15.25 1.78
C ASP A 34 -2.09 -15.18 2.53
N PRO A 35 -1.81 -16.09 3.48
CA PRO A 35 -0.53 -16.13 4.18
C PRO A 35 0.69 -16.25 3.26
N THR A 36 0.55 -16.92 2.10
CA THR A 36 1.61 -17.01 1.07
C THR A 36 1.80 -15.67 0.36
N ALA A 37 0.72 -14.93 0.12
CA ALA A 37 0.79 -13.58 -0.43
C ALA A 37 1.43 -12.61 0.56
N THR A 38 1.08 -12.71 1.84
CA THR A 38 1.75 -11.99 2.93
C THR A 38 3.24 -12.29 2.97
N GLN A 39 3.64 -13.57 2.88
CA GLN A 39 5.04 -13.95 2.81
C GLN A 39 5.74 -13.34 1.59
N THR A 40 5.07 -13.31 0.44
CA THR A 40 5.61 -12.77 -0.82
C THR A 40 5.91 -11.28 -0.70
N PHE A 41 4.95 -10.49 -0.22
CA PHE A 41 5.06 -9.03 -0.17
C PHE A 41 5.78 -8.53 1.08
N GLY A 42 5.65 -9.24 2.20
CA GLY A 42 6.18 -8.82 3.50
C GLY A 42 7.60 -9.32 3.81
N ALA A 43 8.18 -10.25 3.03
CA ALA A 43 9.47 -10.85 3.37
C ALA A 43 10.61 -9.81 3.56
N ALA A 44 10.60 -8.74 2.77
CA ALA A 44 11.61 -7.69 2.85
C ALA A 44 11.58 -6.92 4.19
N ALA A 45 10.46 -6.95 4.93
CA ALA A 45 10.35 -6.27 6.22
C ALA A 45 11.37 -6.80 7.23
N LEU A 46 11.66 -8.10 7.22
CA LEU A 46 12.65 -8.69 8.12
C LEU A 46 14.09 -8.24 7.83
N LEU A 47 14.36 -7.74 6.62
CA LEU A 47 15.67 -7.16 6.28
C LEU A 47 15.90 -5.80 6.93
N THR A 48 14.84 -5.16 7.43
CA THR A 48 14.89 -3.85 8.09
C THR A 48 15.07 -3.95 9.62
N SER A 49 14.99 -5.16 10.18
CA SER A 49 14.90 -5.38 11.63
C SER A 49 15.95 -4.63 12.46
N THR A 50 15.48 -3.81 13.41
CA THR A 50 16.32 -3.19 14.47
C THR A 50 16.05 -3.79 15.86
N THR A 51 15.19 -4.80 15.97
CA THR A 51 14.70 -5.38 17.24
C THR A 51 15.76 -6.18 18.01
N GLY A 52 16.90 -6.46 17.38
CA GLY A 52 17.88 -7.44 17.87
C GLY A 52 17.49 -8.90 17.60
N ASN A 53 16.35 -9.14 16.95
CA ASN A 53 15.88 -10.44 16.48
C ASN A 53 15.50 -10.35 15.01
N ASN A 54 16.28 -10.98 14.12
CA ASN A 54 16.05 -10.95 12.67
C ASN A 54 14.73 -11.64 12.21
N ALA A 55 13.98 -12.26 13.12
CA ALA A 55 12.65 -12.79 12.87
C ALA A 55 11.51 -11.80 13.16
N THR A 56 11.81 -10.60 13.66
CA THR A 56 10.82 -9.54 13.93
C THR A 56 11.30 -8.19 13.41
N PHE A 57 10.36 -7.26 13.19
CA PHE A 57 10.63 -5.87 12.84
C PHE A 57 9.69 -4.94 13.62
N ASN A 58 10.06 -3.68 13.77
CA ASN A 58 9.14 -2.62 14.19
C ASN A 58 8.56 -1.94 12.95
N LEU A 59 7.35 -1.37 13.02
CA LEU A 59 6.78 -0.66 11.85
C LEU A 59 7.69 0.47 11.36
N ASP A 60 8.33 1.21 12.27
CA ASP A 60 9.29 2.28 11.94
C ASP A 60 10.56 1.77 11.25
N ASP A 61 10.89 0.46 11.35
CA ASP A 61 12.02 -0.10 10.63
C ASP A 61 11.80 -0.03 9.10
N LEU A 62 10.53 -0.04 8.66
CA LEU A 62 10.15 -0.02 7.25
C LEU A 62 10.49 1.28 6.54
N ASP A 63 10.80 2.35 7.29
CA ASP A 63 11.22 3.66 6.78
C ASP A 63 12.64 3.65 6.19
N GLN A 64 13.37 2.52 6.32
CA GLN A 64 14.67 2.36 5.70
C GLN A 64 14.58 2.42 4.16
N HIS A 65 15.05 3.54 3.63
CA HIS A 65 15.09 3.81 2.20
C HIS A 65 15.84 2.72 1.43
N LYS A 66 15.29 2.32 0.26
CA LYS A 66 15.84 1.31 -0.66
C LYS A 66 15.71 -0.15 -0.22
N ILE A 67 14.94 -0.45 0.82
CA ILE A 67 14.56 -1.84 1.15
C ILE A 67 13.12 -2.12 0.73
N ILE A 68 12.17 -1.39 1.32
CA ILE A 68 10.76 -1.36 0.91
C ILE A 68 10.38 0.07 0.55
N GLU A 69 10.69 1.03 1.44
CA GLU A 69 10.48 2.45 1.20
C GLU A 69 11.26 2.92 -0.04
N HIS A 70 10.57 3.71 -0.87
CA HIS A 70 11.04 4.18 -2.16
C HIS A 70 10.46 5.56 -2.51
N ASP A 71 11.14 6.27 -3.42
CA ASP A 71 10.69 7.55 -3.95
C ASP A 71 9.38 7.42 -4.76
N GLY A 72 8.64 8.53 -4.92
CA GLY A 72 7.42 8.56 -5.72
C GLY A 72 6.21 7.93 -5.03
N SER A 73 6.25 7.80 -3.71
CA SER A 73 5.15 7.31 -2.87
C SER A 73 3.86 8.13 -3.05
N LEU A 74 2.71 7.46 -3.05
CA LEU A 74 1.42 8.10 -3.36
C LEU A 74 0.96 9.15 -2.33
N SER A 75 1.43 9.05 -1.09
CA SER A 75 0.97 9.91 0.01
C SER A 75 2.09 10.36 0.97
N ARG A 76 3.35 10.03 0.68
CA ARG A 76 4.53 10.33 1.50
C ARG A 76 5.53 11.11 0.65
N ALA A 77 6.37 11.90 1.32
CA ALA A 77 7.47 12.58 0.66
C ALA A 77 8.61 11.61 0.36
N ASP A 78 9.38 11.91 -0.67
CA ASP A 78 10.58 11.15 -1.02
C ASP A 78 11.67 11.35 0.04
N PHE A 79 12.58 10.38 0.19
CA PHE A 79 13.67 10.41 1.17
C PHE A 79 14.54 11.66 1.09
N TYR A 80 14.67 12.22 -0.12
CA TYR A 80 15.35 13.50 -0.36
C TYR A 80 14.87 14.65 0.55
N PHE A 81 13.60 14.64 0.95
CA PHE A 81 13.01 15.67 1.81
C PHE A 81 13.01 15.32 3.31
N GLY A 82 13.52 14.14 3.69
CA GLY A 82 13.72 13.71 5.08
C GLY A 82 12.65 12.75 5.59
N ASP A 83 11.43 13.24 5.85
CA ASP A 83 10.35 12.42 6.44
C ASP A 83 9.61 11.60 5.38
N VAL A 84 9.88 10.28 5.38
CA VAL A 84 9.32 9.30 4.45
C VAL A 84 8.08 8.58 4.97
N ASN A 85 7.67 8.82 6.22
CA ASN A 85 6.63 8.04 6.88
C ASN A 85 5.32 8.82 7.05
N THR A 86 5.41 10.08 7.46
CA THR A 86 4.22 10.88 7.77
C THR A 86 3.35 11.07 6.53
N PHE A 87 2.04 10.90 6.69
CA PHE A 87 1.07 11.20 5.64
C PHE A 87 1.18 12.68 5.23
N GLN A 88 1.36 12.92 3.93
CA GLN A 88 1.50 14.25 3.33
C GLN A 88 0.24 14.60 2.52
N PRO A 89 -0.67 15.44 3.07
CA PRO A 89 -1.92 15.77 2.41
C PRO A 89 -1.72 16.38 1.02
N THR A 90 -0.75 17.27 0.84
CA THR A 90 -0.48 17.93 -0.45
C THR A 90 -0.03 16.96 -1.54
N ILE A 91 0.74 15.92 -1.17
CA ILE A 91 1.14 14.86 -2.10
C ILE A 91 -0.06 13.99 -2.44
N TRP A 92 -0.83 13.57 -1.43
CA TRP A 92 -2.02 12.77 -1.64
C TRP A 92 -3.06 13.48 -2.50
N GLU A 93 -3.24 14.80 -2.35
CA GLU A 93 -4.12 15.63 -3.17
C GLU A 93 -3.80 15.55 -4.67
N THR A 94 -2.52 15.41 -5.04
CA THR A 94 -2.14 15.23 -6.46
C THR A 94 -2.66 13.92 -7.05
N VAL A 95 -2.69 12.86 -6.24
CA VAL A 95 -3.25 11.55 -6.62
C VAL A 95 -4.78 11.62 -6.62
N LEU A 96 -5.36 12.22 -5.57
CA LEU A 96 -6.80 12.36 -5.40
C LEU A 96 -7.46 13.18 -6.52
N ALA A 97 -6.72 14.11 -7.13
CA ALA A 97 -7.19 14.89 -8.28
C ALA A 97 -7.64 14.02 -9.48
N PHE A 98 -7.16 12.77 -9.57
CA PHE A 98 -7.60 11.81 -10.59
C PHE A 98 -8.85 11.01 -10.17
N PHE A 99 -9.13 10.89 -8.87
CA PHE A 99 -10.23 10.09 -8.34
C PHE A 99 -11.54 10.90 -8.27
N THR A 100 -11.97 11.43 -9.42
CA THR A 100 -13.10 12.36 -9.50
C THR A 100 -14.47 11.68 -9.45
N ASN A 101 -14.52 10.35 -9.62
CA ASN A 101 -15.75 9.56 -9.59
C ASN A 101 -15.90 8.83 -8.26
N THR A 102 -17.06 8.20 -8.04
CA THR A 102 -17.31 7.34 -6.87
C THR A 102 -16.45 6.09 -6.86
N THR A 103 -15.89 5.72 -8.00
CA THR A 103 -15.03 4.55 -8.19
C THR A 103 -13.73 4.87 -8.93
N ILE A 104 -12.74 3.99 -8.74
CA ILE A 104 -11.39 4.07 -9.28
C ILE A 104 -11.12 2.80 -10.10
N PRO A 105 -11.32 2.86 -11.43
CA PRO A 105 -10.81 1.83 -12.33
C PRO A 105 -9.28 1.76 -12.31
N VAL A 106 -8.71 0.61 -12.63
CA VAL A 106 -7.24 0.40 -12.72
C VAL A 106 -6.57 1.44 -13.63
N SER A 107 -7.22 1.85 -14.73
CA SER A 107 -6.71 2.87 -15.66
C SER A 107 -6.59 4.26 -15.02
N VAL A 108 -7.51 4.62 -14.12
CA VAL A 108 -7.45 5.90 -13.38
C VAL A 108 -6.32 5.86 -12.36
N ALA A 109 -6.17 4.75 -11.62
CA ALA A 109 -5.05 4.56 -10.71
C ALA A 109 -3.69 4.57 -11.44
N LYS A 110 -3.61 3.99 -12.65
CA LYS A 110 -2.43 4.05 -13.52
C LYS A 110 -2.07 5.49 -13.87
N ALA A 111 -3.05 6.29 -14.30
CA ALA A 111 -2.84 7.69 -14.65
C ALA A 111 -2.37 8.51 -13.44
N ALA A 112 -3.03 8.34 -12.29
CA ALA A 112 -2.68 9.02 -11.05
C ALA A 112 -1.26 8.69 -10.58
N ARG A 113 -0.91 7.40 -10.59
CA ARG A 113 0.45 6.92 -10.26
C ARG A 113 1.48 7.51 -11.21
N SER A 114 1.21 7.51 -12.51
CA SER A 114 2.15 8.04 -13.51
C SER A 114 2.41 9.53 -13.31
N ALA A 115 1.35 10.31 -13.05
CA ALA A 115 1.49 11.73 -12.76
C ALA A 115 2.24 12.00 -11.44
N ARG A 116 1.99 11.20 -10.39
CA ARG A 116 2.71 11.30 -9.12
C ARG A 116 4.20 11.02 -9.27
N LEU A 117 4.58 10.01 -10.07
CA LEU A 117 5.99 9.71 -10.34
C LEU A 117 6.67 10.84 -11.10
N ALA A 118 6.03 11.38 -12.15
CA ALA A 118 6.57 12.52 -12.88
C ALA A 118 6.77 13.75 -11.97
N ALA A 119 5.79 14.05 -11.12
CA ALA A 119 5.91 15.14 -10.13
C ALA A 119 7.01 14.87 -9.08
N ALA A 120 7.26 13.61 -8.72
CA ALA A 120 8.37 13.22 -7.84
C ALA A 120 9.71 13.55 -8.48
N GLU A 121 9.89 13.07 -9.71
CA GLU A 121 11.11 13.23 -10.50
C GLU A 121 11.42 14.70 -10.77
N ASP A 122 10.40 15.52 -11.06
CA ASP A 122 10.55 16.96 -11.25
C ASP A 122 10.95 17.70 -9.96
N ALA A 123 10.47 17.25 -8.79
CA ALA A 123 10.70 17.93 -7.51
C ALA A 123 11.97 17.46 -6.79
N ASN A 124 12.40 16.21 -7.01
CA ASN A 124 13.51 15.56 -6.33
C ASN A 124 14.68 15.37 -7.30
N ALA A 125 15.71 16.23 -7.19
CA ALA A 125 16.90 16.15 -8.04
C ALA A 125 17.74 14.86 -7.86
N ALA A 126 17.47 14.09 -6.81
CA ALA A 126 18.08 12.79 -6.54
C ALA A 126 17.11 11.62 -6.78
N PHE A 127 15.96 11.88 -7.44
CA PHE A 127 14.91 10.88 -7.64
C PHE A 127 15.48 9.60 -8.22
N ASN A 128 15.17 8.49 -7.56
CA ASN A 128 15.57 7.19 -8.03
C ASN A 128 14.48 6.15 -7.76
N LEU A 129 13.96 5.57 -8.83
CA LEU A 129 13.06 4.43 -8.76
C LEU A 129 13.55 3.34 -9.70
N THR A 130 14.20 2.33 -9.15
CA THR A 130 14.66 1.16 -9.89
C THR A 130 13.47 0.38 -10.46
N THR A 131 13.72 -0.47 -11.46
CA THR A 131 12.68 -1.34 -12.02
C THR A 131 12.05 -2.26 -10.97
N THR A 132 12.81 -2.68 -9.94
CA THR A 132 12.28 -3.51 -8.85
C THR A 132 11.36 -2.71 -7.94
N GLU A 133 11.77 -1.52 -7.51
CA GLU A 133 10.93 -0.63 -6.70
C GLU A 133 9.67 -0.19 -7.46
N ALA A 134 9.78 0.08 -8.76
CA ALA A 134 8.62 0.38 -9.60
C ALA A 134 7.60 -0.77 -9.61
N ARG A 135 8.06 -2.03 -9.60
CA ARG A 135 7.17 -3.21 -9.47
C ARG A 135 6.53 -3.31 -8.09
N SER A 136 7.29 -3.08 -7.02
CA SER A 136 6.77 -3.06 -5.65
C SER A 136 5.71 -1.96 -5.47
N SER A 137 6.03 -0.72 -5.89
CA SER A 137 5.13 0.43 -5.91
C SER A 137 3.82 0.16 -6.68
N ALA A 138 3.90 -0.55 -7.81
CA ALA A 138 2.71 -0.97 -8.56
C ALA A 138 1.92 -2.05 -7.82
N ALA A 139 2.58 -2.98 -7.11
CA ALA A 139 1.93 -3.99 -6.29
C ALA A 139 1.21 -3.38 -5.07
N GLU A 140 1.76 -2.34 -4.45
CA GLU A 140 1.09 -1.56 -3.40
C GLU A 140 -0.19 -0.90 -3.92
N SER A 141 -0.12 -0.33 -5.13
CA SER A 141 -1.29 0.26 -5.78
C SER A 141 -2.35 -0.78 -6.09
N ALA A 142 -1.93 -1.94 -6.63
CA ALA A 142 -2.82 -3.07 -6.85
C ALA A 142 -3.45 -3.59 -5.56
N LEU A 143 -2.70 -3.62 -4.46
CA LEU A 143 -3.19 -4.08 -3.16
C LEU A 143 -4.33 -3.20 -2.66
N TYR A 144 -4.20 -1.87 -2.64
CA TYR A 144 -5.32 -1.03 -2.18
C TYR A 144 -6.52 -1.15 -3.12
N LEU A 145 -6.30 -1.30 -4.44
CA LEU A 145 -7.39 -1.46 -5.40
C LEU A 145 -8.19 -2.74 -5.17
N VAL A 146 -7.50 -3.85 -4.86
CA VAL A 146 -8.13 -5.14 -4.58
C VAL A 146 -8.81 -5.14 -3.21
N VAL A 147 -8.17 -4.58 -2.19
CA VAL A 147 -8.74 -4.54 -0.83
C VAL A 147 -9.97 -3.62 -0.77
N MET A 148 -9.96 -2.53 -1.52
CA MET A 148 -11.07 -1.56 -1.58
C MET A 148 -11.94 -1.74 -2.82
N ALA A 149 -11.89 -2.91 -3.46
CA ALA A 149 -12.69 -3.24 -4.63
C ALA A 149 -14.18 -3.16 -4.31
N ASP A 150 -14.96 -2.57 -5.22
CA ASP A 150 -16.40 -2.50 -5.14
C ASP A 150 -17.01 -3.90 -5.33
N PRO A 151 -17.66 -4.49 -4.29
CA PRO A 151 -18.20 -5.84 -4.39
C PRO A 151 -19.38 -5.95 -5.36
N GLU A 152 -19.97 -4.83 -5.78
CA GLU A 152 -21.09 -4.80 -6.73
C GLU A 152 -20.63 -4.90 -8.19
N VAL A 153 -19.33 -4.67 -8.46
CA VAL A 153 -18.75 -4.72 -9.82
C VAL A 153 -18.19 -6.11 -10.10
N GLN A 154 -18.64 -6.73 -11.19
CA GLN A 154 -18.17 -8.05 -11.62
C GLN A 154 -17.31 -7.97 -12.88
N GLY A 155 -16.32 -8.86 -12.98
CA GLY A 155 -15.51 -9.02 -14.20
C GLY A 155 -14.33 -8.05 -14.34
N GLU A 156 -14.23 -7.04 -13.48
CA GLU A 156 -13.10 -6.12 -13.43
C GLU A 156 -12.83 -5.64 -11.99
N THR A 157 -11.61 -5.16 -11.72
CA THR A 157 -11.27 -4.55 -10.43
C THR A 157 -11.46 -3.05 -10.50
N VAL A 158 -12.40 -2.56 -9.69
CA VAL A 158 -12.72 -1.14 -9.55
C VAL A 158 -12.85 -0.86 -8.07
N ALA A 159 -12.07 0.08 -7.52
CA ALA A 159 -12.13 0.39 -6.09
C ALA A 159 -13.13 1.50 -5.78
N ARG A 160 -13.74 1.52 -4.58
CA ARG A 160 -14.56 2.65 -4.16
C ARG A 160 -13.68 3.79 -3.67
N THR A 161 -13.86 4.98 -4.25
CA THR A 161 -13.06 6.18 -3.93
C THR A 161 -13.12 6.53 -2.44
N GLN A 162 -14.32 6.49 -1.84
CA GLN A 162 -14.49 6.79 -0.42
C GLN A 162 -13.67 5.84 0.47
N TRP A 163 -13.63 4.55 0.15
CA TRP A 163 -12.90 3.56 0.93
C TRP A 163 -11.38 3.75 0.83
N VAL A 164 -10.89 4.04 -0.38
CA VAL A 164 -9.47 4.37 -0.59
C VAL A 164 -9.09 5.63 0.20
N ARG A 165 -9.94 6.67 0.20
CA ARG A 165 -9.68 7.88 0.99
C ARG A 165 -9.58 7.60 2.48
N VAL A 166 -10.51 6.84 3.05
CA VAL A 166 -10.47 6.47 4.48
C VAL A 166 -9.19 5.71 4.82
N LEU A 167 -8.76 4.78 3.95
CA LEU A 167 -7.52 4.03 4.16
C LEU A 167 -6.29 4.93 4.23
N PHE A 168 -6.16 5.90 3.31
CA PHE A 168 -4.98 6.76 3.23
C PHE A 168 -5.04 7.92 4.23
N GLU A 169 -6.18 8.59 4.36
CA GLU A 169 -6.36 9.83 5.13
C GLU A 169 -6.55 9.56 6.62
N GLN A 170 -7.01 8.35 7.00
CA GLN A 170 -7.32 8.02 8.40
C GLN A 170 -6.61 6.76 8.89
N GLU A 171 -5.90 6.06 8.00
CA GLU A 171 -5.26 4.77 8.30
C GLU A 171 -6.24 3.82 9.02
N ARG A 172 -7.46 3.73 8.50
CA ARG A 172 -8.59 2.98 9.08
C ARG A 172 -9.23 2.08 8.02
N LEU A 173 -9.81 0.95 8.45
CA LEU A 173 -10.70 0.16 7.59
C LEU A 173 -12.07 0.88 7.46
N PRO A 174 -12.62 1.06 6.24
CA PRO A 174 -13.84 1.84 6.01
C PRO A 174 -15.15 1.13 6.39
N VAL A 175 -15.20 0.45 7.53
CA VAL A 175 -16.36 -0.36 7.97
C VAL A 175 -17.61 0.52 8.14
N GLU A 176 -17.44 1.74 8.66
CA GLU A 176 -18.55 2.71 8.82
C GLU A 176 -19.07 3.20 7.46
N GLU A 177 -18.21 3.21 6.45
CA GLU A 177 -18.53 3.54 5.06
C GLU A 177 -19.04 2.32 4.26
N GLY A 178 -19.36 1.22 4.94
CA GLY A 178 -19.94 0.02 4.35
C GLY A 178 -18.92 -0.93 3.72
N TRP A 179 -17.62 -0.73 3.93
CA TRP A 179 -16.62 -1.70 3.50
C TRP A 179 -16.78 -3.02 4.26
N VAL A 180 -16.68 -4.10 3.51
CA VAL A 180 -16.65 -5.45 4.06
C VAL A 180 -15.38 -6.16 3.58
N LYS A 181 -14.80 -6.96 4.46
CA LYS A 181 -13.68 -7.83 4.12
C LYS A 181 -14.10 -8.79 3.00
N SER A 182 -13.26 -8.94 1.98
CA SER A 182 -13.51 -9.87 0.87
C SER A 182 -13.78 -11.28 1.38
N GLU A 183 -14.85 -11.91 0.89
CA GLU A 183 -15.14 -13.33 1.15
C GLU A 183 -14.19 -14.26 0.38
N VAL A 184 -13.65 -13.77 -0.73
CA VAL A 184 -12.67 -14.49 -1.54
C VAL A 184 -11.26 -14.14 -1.07
N LYS A 185 -10.45 -15.18 -0.83
CA LYS A 185 -9.06 -15.02 -0.41
C LYS A 185 -8.28 -14.18 -1.43
N LEU A 186 -7.63 -13.12 -0.98
CA LEU A 186 -6.78 -12.28 -1.82
C LEU A 186 -5.41 -12.96 -1.96
N THR A 187 -5.01 -13.32 -3.18
CA THR A 187 -3.75 -14.03 -3.46
C THR A 187 -2.80 -13.18 -4.30
N SER A 188 -1.52 -13.56 -4.37
CA SER A 188 -0.50 -12.78 -5.08
C SER A 188 -0.80 -12.65 -6.58
N ALA A 189 -1.32 -13.69 -7.23
CA ALA A 189 -1.44 -13.72 -8.69
C ALA A 189 -2.39 -12.64 -9.24
N PRO A 190 -3.63 -12.45 -8.74
CA PRO A 190 -4.49 -11.33 -9.15
C PRO A 190 -3.87 -9.96 -8.87
N ILE A 191 -3.24 -9.79 -7.69
CA ILE A 191 -2.59 -8.52 -7.30
C ILE A 191 -1.45 -8.19 -8.28
N LEU A 192 -0.59 -9.16 -8.60
CA LEU A 192 0.50 -8.98 -9.54
C LEU A 192 0.01 -8.78 -10.99
N ALA A 193 -1.11 -9.37 -11.38
CA ALA A 193 -1.72 -9.12 -12.68
C ALA A 193 -2.18 -7.66 -12.83
N ILE A 194 -2.82 -7.10 -11.80
CA ILE A 194 -3.19 -5.67 -11.76
C ILE A 194 -1.95 -4.79 -11.74
N ALA A 195 -0.93 -5.14 -10.94
CA ALA A 195 0.34 -4.42 -10.92
C ALA A 195 0.99 -4.37 -12.32
N GLY A 196 0.90 -5.46 -13.08
CA GLY A 196 1.34 -5.50 -14.48
C GLY A 196 0.58 -4.51 -15.39
N GLN A 197 -0.73 -4.34 -15.20
CA GLN A 197 -1.52 -3.35 -15.94
C GLN A 197 -1.12 -1.91 -15.60
N LEU A 198 -0.80 -1.64 -14.33
CA LEU A 198 -0.32 -0.34 -13.86
C LEU A 198 1.07 0.03 -14.42
N LEU A 199 1.87 -0.96 -14.81
CA LEU A 199 3.21 -0.79 -15.39
C LEU A 199 3.23 -0.83 -16.92
N ALA A 200 2.16 -1.29 -17.56
CA ALA A 200 2.08 -1.34 -19.02
C ALA A 200 2.25 0.07 -19.61
N ALA A 201 2.79 0.17 -20.82
CA ALA A 201 2.85 1.44 -21.56
C ALA A 201 1.45 2.03 -21.81
#